data_AF-A0A1Z8NR35-F1
#
_entry.id   AF-A0A1Z8NR35-F1
#
_cell.length_a   1.000
_cell.length_b   1.000
_cell.length_c   1.000
_cell.angle_alpha   90.00
_cell.angle_beta   90.00
_cell.angle_gamma   90.00
#
_symmetry.space_group_name_H-M   'P 1'
#
loop_
_entity.id
_entity.type
_entity.pdbx_description
1 polymer ?
#
loop_
_entity_poly.entity_id
_entity_poly.type
_entity_poly.pdbx_seq_one_letter_code
_entity_poly.pdbx_strand_id
1 'polypeptide(L)'
;MPTRTLFLLPVELVLPILGILLIRTQSPIRGLIYRSFLGSLAALLYAIFGAPDVALTEVLVGTLLSSILYIITIRACYSAVIVVSEDYEMPQVLMEHLKSMFSELRMNIVLQPSKLTHSRDDYNHLFSSKTLAGSPHAILDGNQLCIESPILLEELLETDYYRDNQFLDKIYCVDCQSDSTTEEIS
;
A
#
# COMPACT_ATOMS: atom_id res chain seq x y z
N MET A 1 11.38 -13.70 -48.08
CA MET A 1 10.31 -13.10 -47.27
C MET A 1 10.84 -12.02 -46.28
N PRO A 2 11.50 -10.92 -46.73
CA PRO A 2 12.02 -9.89 -45.81
C PRO A 2 11.04 -8.74 -45.52
N THR A 3 9.95 -8.62 -46.27
CA THR A 3 9.03 -7.46 -46.13
C THR A 3 8.11 -7.58 -44.91
N ARG A 4 7.71 -8.78 -44.50
CA ARG A 4 6.81 -8.98 -43.35
C ARG A 4 7.45 -8.59 -42.01
N THR A 5 8.75 -8.83 -41.85
CA THR A 5 9.49 -8.46 -40.63
C THR A 5 9.69 -6.95 -40.51
N LEU A 6 9.88 -6.26 -41.64
CA LEU A 6 10.01 -4.79 -41.66
C LEU A 6 8.75 -4.08 -41.13
N PHE A 7 7.56 -4.64 -41.37
CA PHE A 7 6.30 -4.09 -40.84
C PHE A 7 6.07 -4.39 -39.35
N LEU A 8 6.70 -5.43 -38.80
CA LEU A 8 6.54 -5.82 -37.39
C LEU A 8 7.54 -5.13 -36.46
N LEU A 9 8.69 -4.71 -36.99
CA LEU A 9 9.73 -3.99 -36.26
C LEU A 9 9.21 -2.81 -35.42
N PRO A 10 8.33 -1.91 -35.93
CA PRO A 10 7.79 -0.82 -35.13
C PRO A 10 7.01 -1.32 -33.91
N VAL A 11 6.20 -2.38 -34.07
CA VAL A 11 5.37 -2.96 -33.01
C VAL A 11 6.22 -3.65 -31.96
N GLU A 12 7.25 -4.38 -32.39
CA GLU A 12 8.20 -5.04 -31.50
C GLU A 12 9.02 -4.02 -30.68
N LEU A 13 9.37 -2.87 -31.27
CA LEU A 13 10.07 -1.79 -30.59
C LEU A 13 9.21 -1.08 -29.54
N VAL A 14 7.88 -1.08 -29.69
CA VAL A 14 6.96 -0.50 -28.71
C VAL A 14 7.01 -1.26 -27.37
N LEU A 15 7.22 -2.58 -27.37
CA LEU A 15 7.30 -3.38 -26.13
C LEU A 15 8.39 -2.90 -25.15
N PRO A 16 9.68 -2.85 -25.53
CA PRO A 16 10.74 -2.42 -24.62
C PRO A 16 10.56 -0.95 -24.20
N ILE A 17 10.02 -0.10 -25.06
CA ILE A 17 9.70 1.29 -24.72
C ILE A 17 8.64 1.32 -23.60
N LEU A 18 7.52 0.62 -23.76
CA LEU A 18 6.49 0.53 -22.71
C LEU A 18 7.03 -0.11 -21.43
N GLY A 19 7.92 -1.10 -21.54
CA GLY A 19 8.58 -1.72 -20.39
C GLY A 19 9.39 -0.71 -19.58
N ILE A 20 10.15 0.16 -20.25
CA ILE A 20 10.90 1.23 -19.59
C ILE A 20 9.95 2.24 -18.93
N LEU A 21 8.87 2.63 -19.62
CA LEU A 21 7.85 3.54 -19.05
C LEU A 21 7.18 2.94 -17.82
N LEU A 22 6.91 1.64 -17.83
CA LEU A 22 6.34 0.91 -16.69
C LEU A 22 7.26 0.96 -15.48
N ILE A 23 8.56 0.69 -15.64
CA ILE A 23 9.54 0.70 -14.55
C ILE A 23 9.75 2.12 -13.99
N ARG A 24 9.70 3.15 -14.85
CA ARG A 24 9.90 4.55 -14.45
C ARG A 24 8.69 5.16 -13.74
N THR A 25 7.55 4.50 -13.77
CA THR A 25 6.29 5.09 -13.29
C THR A 25 6.15 4.97 -11.78
N GLN A 26 5.99 6.11 -11.10
CA GLN A 26 5.75 6.16 -9.65
C GLN A 26 4.29 5.98 -9.25
N SER A 27 3.34 6.17 -10.18
CA SER A 27 1.91 6.03 -9.86
C SER A 27 1.46 4.60 -10.12
N PRO A 28 0.94 3.87 -9.12
CA PRO A 28 0.46 2.50 -9.29
C PRO A 28 -0.56 2.38 -10.43
N ILE A 29 -1.51 3.32 -10.50
CA ILE A 29 -2.56 3.34 -11.53
C ILE A 29 -1.96 3.46 -12.94
N ARG A 30 -0.97 4.34 -13.13
CA ARG A 30 -0.29 4.47 -14.43
C ARG A 30 0.51 3.21 -14.77
N GLY A 31 1.17 2.61 -13.79
CA GLY A 31 1.92 1.35 -13.97
C GLY A 31 1.01 0.21 -14.42
N LEU A 32 -0.19 0.12 -13.84
CA LEU A 32 -1.23 -0.83 -14.23
C LEU A 32 -1.65 -0.65 -15.69
N ILE A 33 -1.89 0.59 -16.13
CA ILE A 33 -2.25 0.87 -17.52
C ILE A 33 -1.15 0.38 -18.46
N TYR A 34 0.11 0.73 -18.21
CA TYR A 34 1.23 0.27 -19.04
C TYR A 34 1.37 -1.25 -19.06
N ARG A 35 1.11 -1.93 -17.93
CA ARG A 35 1.09 -3.39 -17.84
C ARG A 35 0.02 -4.01 -18.75
N SER A 36 -1.20 -3.48 -18.72
CA SER A 36 -2.31 -3.96 -19.56
C SER A 36 -2.01 -3.77 -21.05
N PHE A 37 -1.42 -2.62 -21.43
CA PHE A 37 -1.01 -2.37 -22.81
C PHE A 37 0.11 -3.31 -23.25
N LEU A 38 1.10 -3.57 -22.40
CA LEU A 38 2.18 -4.53 -22.69
C LEU A 38 1.64 -5.93 -22.98
N GLY A 39 0.75 -6.45 -22.13
CA GLY A 39 0.16 -7.79 -22.33
C GLY A 39 -0.72 -7.85 -23.59
N SER A 40 -1.48 -6.80 -23.89
CA SER A 40 -2.30 -6.75 -25.11
C SER A 40 -1.44 -6.75 -26.38
N LEU A 41 -0.32 -6.03 -26.37
CA LEU A 41 0.60 -5.98 -27.49
C LEU A 41 1.39 -7.29 -27.65
N ALA A 42 1.80 -7.91 -26.54
CA ALA A 42 2.43 -9.22 -26.54
C ALA A 42 1.49 -10.30 -27.12
N ALA A 43 0.22 -10.31 -26.71
CA ALA A 43 -0.78 -11.23 -27.26
C ALA A 43 -0.99 -11.03 -28.77
N LEU A 44 -1.05 -9.77 -29.23
CA LEU A 44 -1.14 -9.47 -30.66
C LEU A 44 0.06 -10.05 -31.42
N LEU A 45 1.27 -9.88 -30.90
CA LEU A 45 2.48 -10.46 -31.50
C LEU A 45 2.38 -11.99 -31.54
N TYR A 46 2.04 -12.65 -30.43
CA TYR A 46 1.89 -14.11 -30.39
C TYR A 46 0.87 -14.62 -31.41
N ALA A 47 -0.26 -13.93 -31.59
CA ALA A 47 -1.26 -14.28 -32.61
C ALA A 47 -0.70 -14.13 -34.03
N ILE A 48 0.04 -13.05 -34.32
CA ILE A 48 0.67 -12.82 -35.63
C ILE A 48 1.75 -13.87 -35.94
N PHE A 49 2.50 -14.31 -34.93
CA PHE A 49 3.52 -15.35 -35.06
C PHE A 49 2.94 -16.78 -35.13
N GLY A 50 1.62 -16.94 -35.10
CA GLY A 50 0.96 -18.23 -35.25
C GLY A 50 0.89 -19.05 -33.97
N ALA A 51 0.99 -18.41 -32.80
CA ALA A 51 0.86 -19.02 -31.48
C ALA A 51 -0.45 -18.56 -30.81
N PRO A 52 -1.63 -19.02 -31.28
CA PRO A 52 -2.92 -18.56 -30.76
C PRO A 52 -3.16 -18.94 -29.31
N ASP A 53 -2.72 -20.13 -28.88
CA ASP A 53 -2.89 -20.60 -27.49
C ASP A 53 -2.08 -19.72 -26.51
N VAL A 54 -0.88 -19.30 -26.91
CA VAL A 54 -0.04 -18.38 -26.13
C VAL A 54 -0.63 -16.97 -26.13
N ALA A 55 -1.18 -16.52 -27.26
CA ALA A 55 -1.87 -15.24 -27.33
C ALA A 55 -3.09 -15.19 -26.39
N LEU A 56 -3.87 -16.27 -26.34
CA LEU A 56 -5.03 -16.38 -25.46
C LEU A 56 -4.61 -16.32 -23.98
N THR A 57 -3.60 -17.09 -23.59
CA THR A 57 -3.13 -17.10 -22.20
C THR A 57 -2.47 -15.79 -21.79
N GLU A 58 -1.79 -15.10 -22.72
CA GLU A 58 -1.21 -13.78 -22.46
C GLU A 58 -2.31 -12.72 -22.20
N VAL A 59 -3.41 -12.72 -22.97
CA VAL A 59 -4.53 -11.82 -22.67
C VAL A 59 -5.14 -12.18 -21.30
N LEU A 60 -5.40 -13.45 -21.03
CA LEU A 60 -6.05 -13.89 -19.78
C LEU A 60 -5.20 -13.59 -18.55
N VAL A 61 -3.91 -13.93 -18.58
CA VAL A 61 -3.00 -13.80 -17.43
C VAL A 61 -2.33 -12.44 -17.40
N GLY A 62 -1.75 -12.02 -18.52
CA GLY A 62 -0.96 -10.79 -18.66
C GLY A 62 -1.81 -9.53 -18.58
N THR A 63 -3.05 -9.54 -19.09
CA THR A 63 -3.95 -8.38 -19.02
C THR A 63 -5.02 -8.48 -17.96
N LEU A 64 -5.80 -9.57 -17.90
CA LEU A 64 -6.98 -9.62 -17.02
C LEU A 64 -6.60 -9.99 -15.58
N LEU A 65 -6.03 -11.17 -15.36
CA LEU A 65 -5.71 -11.66 -14.02
C LEU A 65 -4.73 -10.73 -13.31
N SER A 66 -3.63 -10.36 -13.99
CA SER A 66 -2.64 -9.44 -13.44
C SER A 66 -3.27 -8.10 -13.07
N SER A 67 -4.20 -7.56 -13.88
CA SER A 67 -4.79 -6.26 -13.57
C SER A 67 -5.77 -6.33 -12.40
N ILE A 68 -6.57 -7.40 -12.32
CA ILE A 68 -7.51 -7.61 -11.21
C ILE A 68 -6.75 -7.72 -9.89
N LEU A 69 -5.72 -8.57 -9.83
CA LEU A 69 -4.91 -8.74 -8.63
C LEU A 69 -4.26 -7.41 -8.22
N TYR A 70 -3.71 -6.67 -9.16
CA TYR A 70 -3.07 -5.39 -8.88
C TYR A 70 -4.07 -4.35 -8.34
N ILE A 71 -5.28 -4.26 -8.89
CA ILE A 71 -6.34 -3.38 -8.38
C ILE A 71 -6.73 -3.76 -6.95
N ILE A 72 -6.91 -5.06 -6.68
CA ILE A 72 -7.24 -5.57 -5.35
C ILE A 72 -6.12 -5.20 -4.36
N THR A 73 -4.86 -5.41 -4.73
CA THR A 73 -3.70 -5.06 -3.90
C THR A 73 -3.63 -3.56 -3.63
N ILE A 74 -3.77 -2.70 -4.65
CA ILE A 74 -3.78 -1.24 -4.42
C ILE A 74 -4.86 -0.88 -3.42
N ARG A 75 -6.09 -1.36 -3.62
CA ARG A 75 -7.21 -1.03 -2.74
C ARG A 75 -6.98 -1.51 -1.31
N ALA A 76 -6.37 -2.68 -1.14
CA ALA A 76 -6.05 -3.23 0.17
C ALA A 76 -4.94 -2.43 0.89
N CYS A 77 -3.91 -1.99 0.16
CA CYS A 77 -2.80 -1.23 0.74
C CYS A 77 -3.12 0.25 1.01
N TYR A 78 -4.18 0.80 0.41
CA TYR A 78 -4.56 2.21 0.55
C TYR A 78 -5.42 2.50 1.78
N SER A 79 -5.69 1.51 2.64
CA SER A 79 -6.56 1.66 3.80
C SER A 79 -5.79 1.34 5.07
N ALA A 80 -5.67 2.32 5.96
CA ALA A 80 -5.11 2.14 7.29
C ALA A 80 -6.24 1.97 8.30
N VAL A 81 -6.24 0.87 9.05
CA VAL A 81 -7.21 0.62 10.11
C VAL A 81 -6.62 1.14 11.42
N ILE A 82 -7.32 2.07 12.06
CA ILE A 82 -6.95 2.64 13.36
C ILE A 82 -7.96 2.18 14.40
N VAL A 83 -7.47 1.50 15.44
CA VAL A 83 -8.28 1.04 16.55
C VAL A 83 -8.32 2.12 17.63
N VAL A 84 -9.50 2.43 18.17
CA VAL A 84 -9.72 3.51 19.14
C VAL A 84 -10.47 2.97 20.36
N SER A 85 -10.17 3.51 21.55
CA SER A 85 -10.84 3.14 22.81
C SER A 85 -12.31 3.49 22.78
N GLU A 86 -13.19 2.53 23.11
CA GLU A 86 -14.63 2.78 23.29
C GLU A 86 -14.92 3.83 24.37
N ASP A 87 -14.08 3.90 25.40
CA ASP A 87 -14.26 4.79 26.55
C ASP A 87 -13.71 6.21 26.33
N TYR A 88 -13.15 6.49 25.15
CA TYR A 88 -12.55 7.78 24.82
C TYR A 88 -13.41 8.56 23.83
N GLU A 89 -14.06 9.62 24.29
CA GLU A 89 -14.72 10.60 23.41
C GLU A 89 -13.67 11.41 22.64
N MET A 90 -13.34 10.91 21.45
CA MET A 90 -12.40 11.53 20.53
C MET A 90 -12.79 12.98 20.18
N PRO A 91 -11.94 13.98 20.46
CA PRO A 91 -12.15 15.34 19.98
C PRO A 91 -12.20 15.37 18.45
N GLN A 92 -13.22 16.04 17.88
CA GLN A 92 -13.37 16.18 16.42
C GLN A 92 -12.11 16.76 15.75
N VAL A 93 -11.41 17.64 16.46
CA VAL A 93 -10.15 18.25 16.02
C VAL A 93 -9.05 17.20 15.82
N LEU A 94 -8.92 16.25 16.75
CA LEU A 94 -7.91 15.19 16.65
C LEU A 94 -8.21 14.22 15.50
N MET A 95 -9.50 13.96 15.25
CA MET A 95 -9.96 13.19 14.09
C MET A 95 -9.57 13.85 12.76
N GLU A 96 -9.77 15.17 12.65
CA GLU A 96 -9.42 15.93 11.45
C GLU A 96 -7.90 15.95 11.22
N HIS A 97 -7.11 16.09 12.28
CA HIS A 97 -5.65 16.03 12.20
C HIS A 97 -5.15 14.66 11.76
N LEU A 98 -5.67 13.58 12.35
CA LEU A 98 -5.34 12.22 11.92
C LEU A 98 -5.69 12.02 10.45
N LYS A 99 -6.92 12.36 10.04
CA LYS A 99 -7.37 12.24 8.65
C LYS A 99 -6.47 13.00 7.69
N SER A 100 -6.05 14.21 8.05
CA SER A 100 -5.17 15.04 7.24
C SER A 100 -3.78 14.41 7.10
N MET A 101 -3.19 13.97 8.20
CA MET A 101 -1.88 13.31 8.24
C MET A 101 -1.84 12.05 7.35
N PHE A 102 -2.78 11.12 7.52
CA PHE A 102 -2.81 9.90 6.67
C PHE A 102 -3.22 10.20 5.22
N SER A 103 -3.99 11.26 4.96
CA SER A 103 -4.32 11.66 3.58
C SER A 103 -3.12 12.14 2.78
N GLU A 104 -2.09 12.68 3.45
CA GLU A 104 -0.82 13.07 2.82
C GLU A 104 -0.05 11.84 2.32
N LEU A 105 -0.02 10.77 3.14
CA LEU A 105 0.44 9.43 2.73
C LEU A 105 -0.52 8.73 1.75
N ARG A 106 -1.60 9.41 1.37
CA ARG A 106 -2.67 8.90 0.53
C ARG A 106 -3.34 7.66 1.07
N MET A 107 -3.33 7.43 2.38
CA MET A 107 -4.07 6.35 3.01
C MET A 107 -5.45 6.85 3.44
N ASN A 108 -6.47 6.00 3.26
CA ASN A 108 -7.78 6.21 3.85
C ASN A 108 -7.81 5.61 5.26
N ILE A 109 -8.28 6.38 6.23
CA ILE A 109 -8.42 5.90 7.60
C ILE A 109 -9.77 5.19 7.77
N VAL A 110 -9.74 4.01 8.37
CA VAL A 110 -10.93 3.32 8.88
C VAL A 110 -10.80 3.23 10.40
N LEU A 111 -11.70 3.87 11.13
CA LEU A 111 -11.70 3.85 12.59
C LEU A 111 -12.56 2.71 13.08
N GLN A 112 -12.03 1.95 14.04
CA GLN A 112 -12.76 0.86 14.67
C GLN A 112 -12.72 1.01 16.19
N PRO A 113 -13.88 1.22 16.84
CA PRO A 113 -13.94 1.23 18.29
C PRO A 113 -13.72 -0.19 18.83
N SER A 114 -12.87 -0.31 19.85
CA SER A 114 -12.70 -1.55 20.61
C SER A 114 -12.39 -1.25 22.07
N LYS A 115 -12.71 -2.20 22.96
CA LYS A 115 -12.27 -2.16 24.36
C LYS A 115 -10.77 -2.35 24.42
N LEU A 116 -10.05 -1.28 24.72
CA LEU A 116 -8.62 -1.28 24.92
C LEU A 116 -8.33 -1.49 26.40
N THR A 117 -7.65 -2.59 26.72
CA THR A 117 -6.97 -2.76 27.99
C THR A 117 -5.61 -2.11 27.80
N HIS A 118 -5.23 -1.11 28.60
CA HIS A 118 -3.94 -0.41 28.51
C HIS A 118 -2.72 -1.30 28.85
N SER A 119 -2.60 -2.46 28.23
CA SER A 119 -1.58 -3.48 28.43
C SER A 119 -0.94 -3.83 27.09
N ARG A 120 0.38 -3.95 27.07
CA ARG A 120 1.16 -4.25 25.86
C ARG A 120 0.79 -5.60 25.23
N ASP A 121 0.39 -6.56 26.06
CA ASP A 121 -0.07 -7.88 25.58
C ASP A 121 -1.40 -7.77 24.82
N ASP A 122 -2.24 -6.79 25.18
CA ASP A 122 -3.51 -6.51 24.50
C ASP A 122 -3.24 -5.87 23.12
N TYR A 123 -2.26 -4.98 23.00
CA TYR A 123 -1.86 -4.40 21.70
C TYR A 123 -1.38 -5.47 20.72
N ASN A 124 -0.50 -6.38 21.14
CA ASN A 124 -0.04 -7.48 20.31
C ASN A 124 -1.20 -8.39 19.86
N HIS A 125 -2.14 -8.64 20.76
CA HIS A 125 -3.34 -9.41 20.47
C HIS A 125 -4.27 -8.67 19.50
N LEU A 126 -4.42 -7.36 19.64
CA LEU A 126 -5.23 -6.52 18.75
C LEU A 126 -4.63 -6.42 17.35
N PHE A 127 -3.32 -6.20 17.22
CA PHE A 127 -2.61 -6.24 15.92
C PHE A 127 -2.70 -7.60 15.24
N SER A 128 -2.68 -8.69 16.04
CA SER A 128 -2.89 -10.06 15.54
C SER A 128 -4.37 -10.40 15.25
N SER A 129 -5.31 -9.61 15.75
CA SER A 129 -6.73 -9.86 15.58
C SER A 129 -7.20 -9.41 14.20
N LYS A 130 -7.86 -10.32 13.47
CA LYS A 130 -8.49 -9.96 12.19
C LYS A 130 -9.75 -9.17 12.47
N THR A 131 -9.71 -7.86 12.23
CA THR A 131 -10.92 -7.05 12.26
C THR A 131 -11.69 -7.17 10.93
N LEU A 132 -12.96 -6.74 10.93
CA LEU A 132 -13.79 -6.67 9.73
C LEU A 132 -13.20 -5.77 8.62
N ALA A 133 -12.30 -4.84 8.97
CA ALA A 133 -11.68 -3.90 8.04
C ALA A 133 -10.24 -4.28 7.62
N GLY A 134 -9.65 -5.34 8.21
CA GLY A 134 -8.26 -5.75 7.99
C GLY A 134 -7.50 -5.98 9.30
N SER A 135 -6.17 -6.13 9.24
CA SER A 135 -5.34 -6.03 10.43
C SER A 135 -5.28 -4.55 10.87
N PRO A 136 -5.35 -4.26 12.18
CA PRO A 136 -5.07 -2.92 12.68
C PRO A 136 -3.66 -2.50 12.27
N HIS A 137 -3.51 -1.29 11.73
CA HIS A 137 -2.20 -0.73 11.39
C HIS A 137 -1.72 0.24 12.47
N ALA A 138 -2.67 0.83 13.21
CA ALA A 138 -2.37 1.66 14.37
C ALA A 138 -3.45 1.49 15.46
N ILE A 139 -3.06 1.76 16.69
CA ILE A 139 -3.91 1.83 17.87
C ILE A 139 -3.76 3.22 18.45
N LEU A 140 -4.87 3.90 18.70
CA LEU A 140 -4.93 5.20 19.34
C LEU A 140 -5.42 5.04 20.77
N ASP A 141 -4.54 5.32 21.72
CA ASP A 141 -4.82 5.31 23.15
C ASP A 141 -4.69 6.73 23.71
N GLY A 142 -5.83 7.42 23.82
CA GLY A 142 -5.89 8.83 24.19
C GLY A 142 -5.15 9.72 23.18
N ASN A 143 -4.03 10.32 23.58
CA ASN A 143 -3.20 11.20 22.75
C ASN A 143 -1.91 10.51 22.23
N GLN A 144 -1.84 9.18 22.33
CA GLN A 144 -0.71 8.38 21.89
C GLN A 144 -1.12 7.47 20.72
N LEU A 145 -0.31 7.50 19.64
CA LEU A 145 -0.53 6.66 18.47
C LEU A 145 0.53 5.56 18.43
N CYS A 146 0.08 4.32 18.61
CA CYS A 146 0.90 3.13 18.51
C CYS A 146 0.77 2.53 17.11
N ILE A 147 1.88 2.27 16.44
CA ILE A 147 1.91 1.77 15.06
C ILE A 147 2.50 0.36 15.04
N GLU A 148 1.97 -0.49 14.15
CA GLU A 148 2.48 -1.85 13.94
C GLU A 148 3.82 -1.85 13.19
N SER A 149 3.92 -1.07 12.11
CA SER A 149 5.06 -1.08 11.19
C SER A 149 6.05 0.07 11.45
N PRO A 150 7.36 -0.22 11.57
CA PRO A 150 8.39 0.83 11.73
C PRO A 150 8.50 1.73 10.49
N ILE A 151 8.21 1.19 9.29
CA ILE A 151 8.23 1.96 8.03
C ILE A 151 7.13 3.01 8.03
N LEU A 152 5.92 2.62 8.47
CA LEU A 152 4.78 3.53 8.53
C LEU A 152 4.99 4.63 9.59
N LEU A 153 5.68 4.30 10.69
CA LEU A 153 6.12 5.29 11.68
C LEU A 153 7.06 6.32 11.06
N GLU A 154 8.07 5.88 10.31
CA GLU A 154 9.03 6.78 9.67
C GLU A 154 8.34 7.70 8.65
N GLU A 155 7.48 7.15 7.78
CA GLU A 155 6.71 7.94 6.81
C GLU A 155 5.78 8.97 7.48
N LEU A 156 5.14 8.60 8.59
CA LEU A 156 4.29 9.52 9.36
C LEU A 156 5.09 10.65 10.02
N LEU A 157 6.32 10.38 10.47
CA LEU A 157 7.20 11.39 11.05
C LEU A 157 7.77 12.34 9.98
N GLU A 158 7.95 11.85 8.75
CA GLU A 158 8.41 12.65 7.60
C GLU A 158 7.31 13.52 6.97
N THR A 159 6.04 13.25 7.28
CA THR A 159 4.87 13.97 6.76
C THR A 159 4.92 15.45 7.16
N ASP A 160 4.79 16.36 6.19
CA ASP A 160 4.89 17.81 6.42
C ASP A 160 3.82 18.27 7.43
N TYR A 161 2.62 17.69 7.35
CA TYR A 161 1.52 18.00 8.26
C TYR A 161 1.85 17.76 9.74
N TYR A 162 2.51 16.64 10.08
CA TYR A 162 2.86 16.30 11.46
C TYR A 162 4.02 17.17 11.97
N ARG A 163 4.96 17.52 11.10
CA ARG A 163 6.07 18.44 11.43
C ARG A 163 5.57 19.84 11.77
N ASP A 164 4.53 20.30 11.08
CA ASP A 164 3.92 21.61 11.32
C ASP A 164 2.90 21.59 12.47
N ASN A 165 2.31 20.43 12.78
CA ASN A 165 1.27 20.28 13.80
C ASN A 165 1.55 19.07 14.71
N GLN A 166 2.22 19.30 15.84
CA GLN A 166 2.39 18.28 16.88
C GLN A 166 1.11 18.18 17.72
N PHE A 167 0.13 17.40 17.24
CA PHE A 167 -1.15 17.18 17.93
C PHE A 167 -1.18 15.92 18.81
N LEU A 168 -0.16 15.06 18.70
CA LEU A 168 0.00 13.83 19.49
C LEU A 168 1.13 13.99 20.50
N ASP A 169 0.95 13.44 21.70
CA ASP A 169 1.98 13.48 22.75
C ASP A 169 3.11 12.50 22.44
N LYS A 170 2.79 11.38 21.79
CA LYS A 170 3.75 10.33 21.48
C LYS A 170 3.28 9.47 20.30
N ILE A 171 4.18 9.24 19.35
CA ILE A 171 4.01 8.22 18.31
C ILE A 171 5.13 7.18 18.50
N TYR A 172 4.78 5.90 18.58
CA TYR A 172 5.76 4.83 18.78
C TYR A 172 5.33 3.52 18.10
N CYS A 173 6.31 2.67 17.80
CA CYS A 173 6.09 1.34 17.24
C CYS A 173 6.19 0.26 18.34
N VAL A 174 5.35 -0.78 18.28
CA VAL A 174 5.37 -1.88 19.26
C VAL A 174 6.69 -2.65 19.25
N ASP A 175 7.21 -2.90 18.04
CA ASP A 175 8.42 -3.69 17.82
C ASP A 175 9.71 -2.90 18.06
N CYS A 176 9.67 -1.56 18.05
CA CYS A 176 10.87 -0.72 18.27
C CYS A 176 11.36 -0.68 19.74
N GLN A 177 10.71 -1.37 20.68
CA GLN A 177 11.13 -1.42 22.08
C GLN A 177 11.80 -2.75 22.49
N SER A 178 12.02 -3.68 21.55
CA SER A 178 12.84 -4.86 21.83
C SER A 178 14.34 -4.56 21.87
N ASP A 179 14.78 -3.35 21.45
CA ASP A 179 16.19 -3.00 21.26
C ASP A 179 16.72 -1.90 22.21
N SER A 180 15.99 -1.52 23.27
CA SER A 180 16.43 -0.44 24.17
C SER A 180 16.44 -0.82 25.66
N THR A 181 16.75 -2.07 25.98
CA THR A 181 16.99 -2.49 27.38
C THR A 181 18.14 -3.49 27.50
N THR A 182 19.37 -3.15 27.07
CA THR A 182 20.59 -3.76 27.65
C THR A 182 21.89 -2.96 27.43
N GLU A 183 21.95 -1.64 27.64
CA GLU A 183 23.26 -0.96 27.81
C GLU A 183 23.18 0.16 28.87
N GLU A 184 22.83 -0.22 30.10
CA GLU A 184 23.40 0.43 31.29
C GLU A 184 23.71 -0.66 32.30
N ILE A 185 25.00 -0.88 32.56
CA ILE A 185 25.69 -1.19 33.83
C ILE A 185 27.03 -1.84 33.47
N SER A 186 28.09 -1.04 33.45
CA SER A 186 29.40 -1.31 34.10
C SER A 186 30.31 -0.10 33.98
#